data_AF-A0A6N2RWG5-F1
#
_entry.id   AF-A0A6N2RWG5-F1
#
_cell.length_a   1.000
_cell.length_b   1.000
_cell.length_c   1.000
_cell.angle_alpha   90.00
_cell.angle_beta   90.00
_cell.angle_gamma   90.00
#
_symmetry.space_group_name_H-M   'P 1'
#
loop_
_entity.id
_entity.type
_entity.pdbx_description
1 polymer ?
#
loop_
_entity_poly.entity_id
_entity_poly.type
_entity_poly.pdbx_seq_one_letter_code
_entity_poly.pdbx_strand_id
1 'polypeptide(L)' 'MGKMTFVFEYEDGKEPPVSAGMEFLGGKIVAAAFRDALEEPEVCDEIAPDPEYLEKIRSQL' A
#
# COMPACT_ATOMS: atom_id res chain seq x y z
N MET A 1 7.39 -18.11 -3.94
CA MET A 1 8.16 -17.46 -2.85
C MET A 1 7.20 -16.64 -2.02
N GLY A 2 7.10 -16.93 -0.72
CA GLY A 2 6.24 -16.15 0.18
C GLY A 2 6.85 -14.78 0.48
N LYS A 3 5.99 -13.77 0.69
CA LYS A 3 6.38 -12.45 1.20
C LYS A 3 5.85 -12.34 2.64
N MET A 4 6.62 -11.72 3.52
CA MET A 4 6.23 -11.43 4.90
C MET A 4 6.35 -9.92 5.15
N THR A 5 5.45 -9.39 5.96
CA THR A 5 5.46 -7.99 6.40
C THR A 5 5.96 -7.93 7.84
N PHE A 6 6.95 -7.07 8.08
CA PHE A 6 7.43 -6.77 9.43
C PHE A 6 7.00 -5.35 9.80
N VAL A 7 6.56 -5.17 11.03
CA VAL A 7 6.25 -3.87 11.62
C VAL A 7 7.32 -3.59 12.67
N PHE A 8 7.91 -2.40 12.59
CA PHE A 8 8.98 -1.96 13.49
C PHE A 8 8.52 -0.72 14.25
N GLU A 9 8.66 -0.76 15.56
CA GLU A 9 8.44 0.41 16.42
C GLU A 9 9.76 1.18 16.55
N TYR A 10 9.73 2.48 16.29
CA TYR A 10 10.88 3.38 16.43
C TYR A 10 10.59 4.43 17.51
N GLU A 11 11.65 4.89 18.18
CA GLU A 11 11.54 6.04 19.09
C GLU A 11 11.09 7.30 18.33
N ASP A 12 10.37 8.18 19.01
CA ASP A 12 9.90 9.44 18.43
C ASP A 12 11.06 10.26 17.84
N GLY A 13 10.89 10.73 16.60
CA GLY A 13 11.91 11.43 15.84
C GLY A 13 12.97 10.57 15.15
N LYS A 14 12.92 9.24 15.24
CA LYS A 14 13.78 8.33 14.47
C LYS A 14 13.01 7.63 13.36
N GLU A 15 13.34 7.93 12.11
CA GLU A 15 12.80 7.22 10.95
C GLU A 15 13.70 6.04 10.55
N PRO A 16 13.13 4.91 10.08
CA PRO A 16 13.92 3.82 9.50
C PRO A 16 14.73 4.32 8.29
N PRO A 17 16.03 4.01 8.19
CA PRO A 17 16.77 4.26 6.96
C PRO A 17 16.25 3.32 5.86
N VAL A 18 15.56 3.88 4.86
CA VAL A 18 15.07 3.14 3.68
C VAL A 18 15.88 3.55 2.45
N SER A 19 16.54 2.59 1.81
CA SER A 19 17.35 2.83 0.62
C SER A 19 17.21 1.71 -0.41
N ALA A 20 17.54 2.01 -1.67
CA ALA A 20 17.51 1.04 -2.74
C ALA A 20 18.59 -0.04 -2.53
N GLY A 21 18.22 -1.32 -2.71
CA GLY A 21 19.14 -2.44 -2.55
C GLY A 21 19.37 -2.87 -1.10
N MET A 22 18.57 -2.37 -0.16
CA MET A 22 18.60 -2.83 1.22
C MET A 22 18.15 -4.29 1.35
N GLU A 23 18.82 -5.01 2.23
CA GLU A 23 18.51 -6.40 2.56
C GLU A 23 18.17 -6.51 4.05
N PHE A 24 17.26 -7.43 4.37
CA PHE A 24 16.85 -7.75 5.74
C PHE A 24 16.79 -9.26 5.90
N LEU A 25 17.55 -9.81 6.85
CA LEU A 25 17.64 -11.25 7.14
C LEU A 25 17.89 -12.14 5.91
N GLY A 26 18.72 -11.67 4.96
CA GLY A 26 19.02 -12.39 3.71
C GLY A 26 17.91 -12.32 2.65
N GLY A 27 16.85 -11.55 2.89
CA GLY A 27 15.85 -11.18 1.90
C GLY A 27 16.09 -9.79 1.35
N LYS A 28 15.80 -9.59 0.06
CA LYS A 28 15.79 -8.26 -0.55
C LYS A 28 14.54 -7.50 -0.15
N ILE A 29 14.68 -6.28 0.37
CA ILE A 29 13.53 -5.40 0.59
C ILE A 29 13.01 -4.94 -0.77
N VAL A 30 11.78 -5.33 -1.10
CA VAL A 30 11.12 -5.01 -2.37
C VAL A 30 10.01 -3.98 -2.22
N ALA A 31 9.57 -3.69 -1.00
CA ALA A 31 8.56 -2.70 -0.67
C ALA A 31 8.78 -2.18 0.76
N ALA A 32 8.53 -0.90 0.97
CA ALA A 32 8.46 -0.26 2.27
C ALA A 32 7.22 0.65 2.29
N ALA A 33 6.53 0.73 3.42
CA ALA A 33 5.36 1.58 3.59
C ALA A 33 5.40 2.23 4.98
N PHE A 34 5.11 3.52 5.02
CA PHE A 34 4.94 4.30 6.25
C PHE A 34 3.44 4.42 6.51
N ARG A 35 2.87 3.37 7.09
CA ARG A 35 1.46 3.31 7.51
C ARG A 35 1.34 2.32 8.65
N ASP A 36 0.33 2.49 9.48
CA ASP A 36 -0.03 1.45 10.42
C ASP A 36 -0.51 0.23 9.62
N ALA A 37 0.25 -0.87 9.71
CA ALA A 37 -0.08 -2.11 9.03
C ALA A 37 -0.94 -3.05 9.90
N LEU A 38 -1.12 -2.70 11.18
CA LEU A 38 -2.03 -3.37 12.09
C LEU A 38 -3.45 -2.77 12.02
N GLU A 39 -3.57 -1.50 11.63
CA GLU A 39 -4.85 -0.91 11.27
C GLU A 39 -5.44 -1.62 10.04
N GLU A 40 -6.73 -1.92 10.10
CA GLU A 40 -7.47 -2.43 8.96
C GLU A 40 -7.29 -1.43 7.80
N PRO A 41 -6.89 -1.89 6.60
CA PRO A 41 -6.80 -1.00 5.47
C PRO A 41 -8.18 -0.37 5.30
N GLU A 42 -8.26 0.97 5.33
CA GLU A 42 -9.45 1.65 4.84
C GLU A 42 -9.67 1.09 3.43
N VAL A 43 -10.76 0.34 3.29
CA VAL A 43 -11.22 -0.10 1.98
C VAL A 43 -11.56 1.22 1.31
N CYS A 44 -10.65 1.73 0.48
CA CYS A 44 -11.04 2.60 -0.60
C CYS A 44 -12.00 1.74 -1.41
N ASP A 45 -13.29 1.80 -1.09
CA ASP A 45 -14.34 1.40 -1.99
C ASP A 45 -13.93 2.03 -3.30
N GLU A 46 -13.59 1.19 -4.28
CA GLU A 46 -13.23 1.67 -5.60
C GLU A 46 -14.32 2.68 -5.95
N ILE A 47 -13.93 3.92 -6.24
CA ILE A 47 -14.86 4.91 -6.80
C ILE A 47 -15.18 4.39 -8.20
N ALA A 48 -15.99 3.34 -8.25
CA ALA A 48 -16.57 2.85 -9.46
C ALA A 48 -17.52 3.97 -9.91
N PRO A 49 -17.39 4.45 -11.15
CA PRO A 49 -18.36 5.39 -11.67
C PRO A 49 -19.74 4.79 -11.50
N ASP A 50 -20.70 5.61 -11.08
CA ASP A 50 -22.06 5.15 -10.89
C ASP A 50 -22.58 4.50 -12.21
N PRO A 51 -23.40 3.42 -12.12
CA PRO A 51 -23.87 2.72 -13.31
C PRO A 51 -24.60 3.63 -14.32
N GLU A 52 -25.26 4.69 -13.84
CA GLU A 52 -25.97 5.66 -14.69
C GLU A 52 -24.99 6.48 -15.55
N TYR A 53 -23.83 6.85 -15.01
CA TYR A 53 -22.78 7.58 -15.70
C TYR A 53 -22.18 6.73 -16.82
N LEU A 54 -21.96 5.44 -16.57
CA LEU A 54 -21.49 4.51 -17.59
C LEU A 54 -22.51 4.35 -18.74
N GLU A 55 -23.80 4.26 -18.42
CA GLU A 55 -24.86 4.13 -19.42
C GLU A 55 -25.02 5.41 -20.25
N LYS A 56 -24.88 6.58 -19.61
CA LYS A 56 -24.85 7.88 -20.29
C LYS A 56 -23.70 8.01 -21.28
N ILE A 57 -22.49 7.57 -20.93
CA ILE A 57 -21.36 7.56 -21.88
C ILE A 57 -21.63 6.59 -23.04
N ARG A 58 -22.16 5.40 -22.75
CA ARG A 58 -22.44 4.39 -23.78
C ARG A 58 -23.49 4.84 -24.80
N SER A 59 -24.45 5.66 -24.38
CA SER A 59 -25.50 6.20 -25.26
C SER A 59 -25.04 7.38 -26.14
N GLN A 60 -23.84 7.91 -25.90
CA GLN A 60 -23.24 9.01 -26.67
C GLN A 60 -22.22 8.55 -27.72
N LEU A 61 -21.95 7.24 -27.80
CA LEU A 61 -21.07 6.61 -28.80
C LEU A 61 -21.90 6.02 -29.96
#